data_AF-Q8BP07-F1
#
_entry.id   AF-Q8BP07-F1
#
_cell.length_a   1.000
_cell.length_b   1.000
_cell.length_c   1.000
_cell.angle_alpha   90.00
_cell.angle_beta   90.00
_cell.angle_gamma   90.00
#
_symmetry.space_group_name_H-M   'P 1'
#
loop_
_entity.id
_entity.type
_entity.pdbx_description
1 polymer ?
#
loop_
_entity_poly.entity_id
_entity_poly.type
_entity_poly.pdbx_seq_one_letter_code
_entity_poly.pdbx_strand_id
1 'polypeptide(L)'
;MAPAVATWAPGLWRACNALMAAFFALAAVVQVNDPDAELWVVVYMIPAVLTLLVGFNPLVTGNFIWKSVSAIHMLFCALWAGGLAYHFLLHAKQNLLNEEEGRELSGLVIVTAWMALCHSSSKNPGGGRMHLAIAVVITLLPLLSWVYVHMNKEMRSSWPTHCKTVI
;
A
#
# COMPACT_ATOMS: atom_id res chain seq x y z
N MET A 1 13.38 -29.67 15.51
CA MET A 1 14.32 -28.54 15.70
C MET A 1 13.65 -27.32 15.07
N ALA A 2 13.28 -26.28 15.83
CA ALA A 2 12.74 -25.07 15.23
C ALA A 2 13.83 -24.43 14.37
N PRO A 3 13.56 -24.05 13.10
CA PRO A 3 14.56 -23.37 12.29
C PRO A 3 14.95 -22.07 12.98
N ALA A 4 16.26 -21.84 13.17
CA ALA A 4 16.75 -20.59 13.70
C ALA A 4 16.19 -19.43 12.88
N VAL A 5 15.53 -18.48 13.55
CA VAL A 5 15.12 -17.22 12.93
C VAL A 5 16.40 -16.49 12.58
N ALA A 6 16.57 -16.13 11.30
CA ALA A 6 17.75 -15.40 10.89
C ALA A 6 17.81 -14.06 11.62
N THR A 7 18.98 -13.68 12.14
CA THR A 7 19.15 -12.50 13.01
C THR A 7 18.72 -11.19 12.33
N TRP A 8 18.74 -11.14 10.99
CA TRP A 8 18.33 -10.00 10.18
C TRP A 8 16.81 -9.93 9.90
N ALA A 9 16.04 -11.00 10.14
CA ALA A 9 14.63 -11.04 9.78
C ALA A 9 13.77 -9.95 10.47
N PRO A 10 13.89 -9.72 11.79
CA PRO A 10 13.15 -8.63 12.44
C PRO A 10 13.55 -7.24 11.92
N GLY A 11 14.84 -7.04 11.61
CA GLY A 11 15.34 -5.80 11.04
C GLY A 11 14.76 -5.53 9.65
N LEU A 12 14.74 -6.56 8.79
CA LEU A 12 14.16 -6.46 7.45
C LEU A 12 12.65 -6.22 7.50
N TRP A 13 11.91 -6.90 8.39
CA TRP A 13 10.48 -6.64 8.58
C TRP A 13 10.20 -5.17 8.94
N ARG A 14 10.97 -4.61 9.88
CA ARG A 14 10.85 -3.21 10.27
C ARG A 14 11.22 -2.26 9.13
N ALA A 15 12.26 -2.58 8.35
CA ALA A 15 12.66 -1.80 7.19
C ALA A 15 11.57 -1.79 6.11
N CYS A 16 10.95 -2.93 5.80
CA CYS A 16 9.83 -2.99 4.85
C CYS A 16 8.65 -2.14 5.34
N ASN A 17 8.32 -2.17 6.64
CA ASN A 17 7.29 -1.30 7.21
C ASN A 17 7.66 0.19 7.10
N ALA A 18 8.90 0.57 7.41
CA ALA A 18 9.33 1.97 7.24
C ALA A 18 9.21 2.44 5.77
N LEU A 19 9.63 1.60 4.82
CA LEU A 19 9.52 1.89 3.39
C LEU A 19 8.07 1.99 2.92
N MET A 20 7.20 1.07 3.36
CA MET A 20 5.78 1.10 3.01
C MET A 20 5.04 2.28 3.66
N ALA A 21 5.41 2.65 4.88
CA ALA A 21 4.89 3.85 5.52
C ALA A 21 5.26 5.12 4.73
N ALA A 22 6.53 5.22 4.30
CA ALA A 22 6.98 6.32 3.45
C ALA A 22 6.27 6.33 2.08
N PHE A 23 6.09 5.15 1.46
CA PHE A 23 5.33 5.04 0.21
C PHE A 23 3.89 5.51 0.38
N PHE A 24 3.17 5.06 1.41
CA PHE A 24 1.80 5.50 1.64
C PHE A 24 1.72 7.00 1.97
N ALA A 25 2.69 7.56 2.70
CA ALA A 25 2.74 9.01 2.91
C ALA A 25 2.95 9.78 1.58
N LEU A 26 3.85 9.30 0.71
CA LEU A 26 4.04 9.88 -0.62
C LEU A 26 2.80 9.71 -1.51
N ALA A 27 2.13 8.56 -1.42
CA ALA A 27 0.85 8.32 -2.09
C ALA A 27 -0.20 9.34 -1.63
N ALA A 28 -0.30 9.63 -0.32
CA ALA A 28 -1.19 10.69 0.16
C ALA A 28 -0.82 12.08 -0.41
N VAL A 29 0.48 12.40 -0.50
CA VAL A 29 0.94 13.69 -1.04
C VAL A 29 0.58 13.86 -2.52
N VAL A 30 0.74 12.83 -3.37
CA VAL A 30 0.41 12.97 -4.80
C VAL A 30 -1.10 13.13 -5.04
N GLN A 31 -1.94 12.71 -4.09
CA GLN A 31 -3.40 12.78 -4.19
C GLN A 31 -3.97 14.17 -3.90
N VAL A 32 -3.15 15.16 -3.52
CA VAL A 32 -3.62 16.54 -3.34
C VAL A 32 -4.14 17.21 -4.62
N ASN A 33 -3.83 16.65 -5.79
CA ASN A 33 -4.36 17.13 -7.07
C ASN A 33 -5.62 16.41 -7.52
N ASP A 34 -6.04 15.38 -6.78
CA ASP A 34 -7.23 14.62 -7.12
C ASP A 34 -8.49 15.45 -6.81
N PRO A 35 -9.54 15.39 -7.66
CA PRO A 35 -10.83 16.02 -7.35
C PRO A 35 -11.40 15.64 -5.98
N ASP A 36 -11.12 14.42 -5.52
CA ASP A 36 -11.57 13.84 -4.25
C ASP A 36 -10.40 13.71 -3.24
N ALA A 37 -9.45 14.66 -3.27
CA ALA A 37 -8.22 14.65 -2.47
C ALA A 37 -8.43 14.34 -0.99
N GLU A 38 -9.48 14.87 -0.35
CA GLU A 38 -9.76 14.65 1.08
C GLU A 38 -9.92 13.16 1.41
N LEU A 39 -10.65 12.42 0.57
CA LEU A 39 -10.86 10.99 0.76
C LEU A 39 -9.57 10.21 0.50
N TRP A 40 -8.89 10.51 -0.61
CA TRP A 40 -7.67 9.80 -1.00
C TRP A 40 -6.53 10.01 -0.02
N VAL A 41 -6.33 11.24 0.47
CA VAL A 41 -5.32 11.54 1.49
C VAL A 41 -5.59 10.71 2.76
N VAL A 42 -6.84 10.61 3.21
CA VAL A 42 -7.19 9.79 4.39
C VAL A 42 -6.93 8.30 4.15
N VAL A 43 -7.33 7.79 2.97
CA VAL A 43 -7.13 6.38 2.56
C VAL A 43 -5.65 5.98 2.60
N TYR A 44 -4.72 6.88 2.28
CA TYR A 44 -3.29 6.59 2.33
C TYR A 44 -2.62 6.98 3.67
N MET A 45 -3.10 8.01 4.37
CA MET A 45 -2.50 8.43 5.64
C MET A 45 -2.76 7.45 6.78
N ILE A 46 -3.93 6.81 6.83
CA ILE A 46 -4.23 5.78 7.83
C ILE A 46 -3.21 4.61 7.75
N PRO A 47 -3.02 3.94 6.59
CA PRO A 47 -2.04 2.86 6.48
C PRO A 47 -0.60 3.37 6.61
N ALA A 48 -0.29 4.61 6.24
CA ALA A 48 1.03 5.21 6.51
C ALA A 48 1.35 5.21 8.01
N VAL A 49 0.44 5.74 8.84
CA VAL A 49 0.62 5.80 10.29
C VAL A 49 0.61 4.40 10.91
N LEU A 50 -0.35 3.55 10.56
CA LEU A 50 -0.45 2.20 11.13
C LEU A 50 0.80 1.37 10.81
N THR A 51 1.30 1.47 9.57
CA THR A 51 2.52 0.78 9.13
C THR A 51 3.77 1.34 9.81
N LEU A 52 3.86 2.66 9.98
CA LEU A 52 4.97 3.30 10.70
C LEU A 52 5.05 2.78 12.14
N LEU A 53 3.91 2.64 12.81
CA LEU A 53 3.85 2.07 14.17
C LEU A 53 4.37 0.62 14.20
N VAL A 54 4.07 -0.21 13.18
CA VAL A 54 4.64 -1.57 13.06
C VAL A 54 6.15 -1.51 12.88
N GLY A 55 6.66 -0.58 12.06
CA GLY A 55 8.10 -0.36 11.87
C GLY A 55 8.82 0.01 13.18
N PHE A 56 8.21 0.86 14.00
CA PHE A 56 8.76 1.21 15.32
C PHE A 56 8.68 0.05 16.31
N ASN A 57 7.50 -0.55 16.46
CA ASN A 57 7.26 -1.66 17.37
C ASN A 57 6.26 -2.68 16.77
N PRO A 58 6.74 -3.82 16.24
CA PRO A 58 5.86 -4.83 15.65
C PRO A 58 4.80 -5.41 16.59
N LEU A 59 4.99 -5.31 17.92
CA LEU A 59 4.01 -5.74 18.91
C LEU A 59 2.72 -4.90 18.89
N VAL A 60 2.73 -3.72 18.26
CA VAL A 60 1.53 -2.88 18.10
C VAL A 60 0.40 -3.62 17.38
N THR A 61 0.73 -4.58 16.52
CA THR A 61 -0.25 -5.41 15.80
C THR A 61 -1.06 -6.32 16.74
N GLY A 62 -0.63 -6.50 17.99
CA GLY A 62 -1.38 -7.18 19.04
C GLY A 62 -2.41 -6.28 19.74
N ASN A 63 -2.31 -4.95 19.60
CA ASN A 63 -3.18 -3.98 20.27
C ASN A 63 -4.58 -3.95 19.63
N PHE A 64 -5.62 -3.93 20.47
CA PHE A 64 -7.02 -3.94 20.02
C PHE A 64 -7.39 -2.74 19.14
N ILE A 65 -6.89 -1.53 19.45
CA ILE A 65 -7.15 -0.31 18.67
C ILE A 65 -6.53 -0.45 17.29
N TRP A 66 -5.24 -0.82 17.21
CA TRP A 66 -4.55 -1.01 15.92
C TRP A 66 -5.28 -2.05 15.07
N LYS A 67 -5.66 -3.20 15.66
CA LYS A 67 -6.41 -4.25 14.96
C LYS A 67 -7.74 -3.75 14.44
N SER A 68 -8.53 -3.06 15.27
CA SER A 68 -9.85 -2.56 14.90
C SER A 68 -9.78 -1.55 13.77
N VAL A 69 -8.90 -0.54 13.90
CA VAL A 69 -8.71 0.48 12.85
C VAL A 69 -8.22 -0.18 11.55
N SER A 70 -7.23 -1.07 11.64
CA SER A 70 -6.72 -1.79 10.46
C SER A 70 -7.81 -2.62 9.76
N ALA A 71 -8.66 -3.32 10.53
CA ALA A 71 -9.70 -4.18 9.99
C ALA A 71 -10.82 -3.40 9.29
N ILE A 72 -11.30 -2.32 9.92
CA ILE A 72 -12.31 -1.43 9.33
C ILE A 72 -11.77 -0.80 8.06
N HIS A 73 -10.53 -0.29 8.10
CA HIS A 73 -9.90 0.34 6.93
C HIS A 73 -9.70 -0.65 5.79
N MET A 74 -9.20 -1.87 6.07
CA MET A 74 -9.09 -2.93 5.06
C MET A 74 -10.42 -3.28 4.43
N LEU A 75 -11.49 -3.39 5.22
CA LEU A 75 -12.83 -3.69 4.68
C LEU A 75 -13.30 -2.58 3.74
N PHE A 76 -13.16 -1.32 4.15
CA PHE A 76 -13.51 -0.17 3.31
C PHE A 76 -12.72 -0.17 2.00
N CYS A 77 -11.39 -0.30 2.06
CA CYS A 77 -10.54 -0.36 0.87
C CYS A 77 -10.87 -1.56 -0.04
N ALA A 78 -11.17 -2.73 0.52
CA ALA A 78 -11.52 -3.91 -0.25
C ALA A 78 -12.85 -3.76 -0.98
N LEU A 79 -13.87 -3.17 -0.33
CA LEU A 79 -15.16 -2.89 -0.96
C LEU A 79 -15.03 -1.86 -2.08
N TRP A 80 -14.27 -0.79 -1.85
CA TRP A 80 -14.02 0.22 -2.88
C TRP A 80 -13.19 -0.35 -4.04
N ALA A 81 -12.14 -1.13 -3.76
CA ALA A 81 -11.39 -1.84 -4.80
C ALA A 81 -12.29 -2.77 -5.61
N GLY A 82 -13.24 -3.48 -4.98
CA GLY A 82 -14.22 -4.30 -5.68
C GLY A 82 -15.12 -3.48 -6.62
N GLY A 83 -15.57 -2.31 -6.16
CA GLY A 83 -16.34 -1.36 -6.98
C GLY A 83 -15.55 -0.82 -8.17
N LEU A 84 -14.31 -0.37 -7.96
CA LEU A 84 -13.42 0.09 -9.02
C LEU A 84 -13.07 -1.04 -9.99
N ALA A 85 -12.80 -2.25 -9.50
CA ALA A 85 -12.52 -3.41 -10.35
C ALA A 85 -13.73 -3.74 -11.25
N TYR A 86 -14.94 -3.71 -10.70
CA TYR A 86 -16.16 -3.90 -11.47
C TYR A 86 -16.34 -2.80 -12.53
N HIS A 87 -16.14 -1.53 -12.16
CA HIS A 87 -16.19 -0.42 -13.10
C HIS A 87 -15.15 -0.56 -14.22
N PHE A 88 -13.90 -0.87 -13.85
CA PHE A 88 -12.77 -1.05 -14.75
C PHE A 88 -13.00 -2.21 -15.73
N LEU A 89 -13.53 -3.34 -15.27
CA LEU A 89 -13.88 -4.48 -16.14
C LEU A 89 -14.91 -4.13 -17.22
N LEU A 90 -15.77 -3.14 -16.96
CA LEU A 90 -16.82 -2.72 -17.88
C LEU A 90 -16.40 -1.56 -18.79
N HIS A 91 -15.51 -0.66 -18.32
CA HIS A 91 -15.27 0.64 -18.96
C HIS A 91 -13.81 0.95 -19.28
N ALA A 92 -12.85 0.13 -18.84
CA ALA A 92 -11.44 0.40 -19.11
C ALA A 92 -11.15 0.38 -20.61
N LYS A 93 -10.46 1.41 -21.08
CA LYS A 93 -10.00 1.58 -22.47
C LYS A 93 -8.50 1.38 -22.60
N GLN A 94 -7.75 1.62 -21.53
CA GLN A 94 -6.31 1.53 -21.47
C GLN A 94 -5.85 0.63 -20.31
N ASN A 95 -4.53 0.44 -20.22
CA ASN A 95 -3.93 -0.35 -19.15
C ASN A 95 -4.16 0.28 -17.78
N LEU A 96 -4.07 -0.56 -16.74
CA LEU A 96 -4.27 -0.20 -15.34
C LEU A 96 -3.47 1.03 -14.87
N LEU A 97 -2.25 1.24 -15.37
CA LEU A 97 -1.42 2.38 -15.00
C LEU A 97 -1.71 3.65 -15.81
N ASN A 98 -2.33 3.50 -16.99
CA ASN A 98 -2.69 4.64 -17.85
C ASN A 98 -3.91 5.38 -17.30
N GLU A 99 -4.91 4.65 -16.83
CA GLU A 99 -6.13 5.24 -16.28
C GLU A 99 -5.98 5.59 -14.80
N GLU A 100 -6.67 6.65 -14.37
CA GLU A 100 -6.64 7.13 -12.99
C GLU A 100 -7.25 6.10 -12.03
N GLU A 101 -8.44 5.62 -12.37
CA GLU A 101 -9.18 4.59 -11.63
C GLU A 101 -8.40 3.28 -11.51
N GLY A 102 -7.56 2.97 -12.51
CA GLY A 102 -6.69 1.80 -12.47
C GLY A 102 -5.52 1.95 -11.49
N ARG A 103 -4.94 3.16 -11.37
CA ARG A 103 -3.90 3.46 -10.37
C ARG A 103 -4.50 3.48 -8.97
N GLU A 104 -5.69 4.04 -8.81
CA GLU A 104 -6.45 4.02 -7.55
C GLU A 104 -6.76 2.58 -7.09
N LEU A 105 -7.27 1.75 -8.00
CA LEU A 105 -7.51 0.33 -7.76
C LEU A 105 -6.22 -0.37 -7.30
N SER A 106 -5.10 -0.12 -7.99
CA SER A 106 -3.80 -0.68 -7.63
C SER A 106 -3.37 -0.26 -6.21
N GLY A 107 -3.56 1.02 -5.87
CA GLY A 107 -3.24 1.54 -4.54
C GLY A 107 -4.08 0.90 -3.44
N LEU A 108 -5.39 0.76 -3.64
CA LEU A 108 -6.29 0.09 -2.69
C LEU A 108 -5.94 -1.40 -2.50
N VAL A 109 -5.55 -2.09 -3.57
CA VAL A 109 -5.07 -3.49 -3.50
C VAL A 109 -3.79 -3.59 -2.67
N ILE A 110 -2.82 -2.69 -2.90
CA ILE A 110 -1.57 -2.66 -2.12
C ILE A 110 -1.85 -2.38 -0.65
N VAL A 111 -2.69 -1.39 -0.33
CA VAL A 111 -3.09 -1.07 1.05
C VAL A 111 -3.73 -2.29 1.71
N THR A 112 -4.70 -2.92 1.05
CA THR A 112 -5.43 -4.08 1.61
C THR A 112 -4.49 -5.26 1.85
N ALA A 113 -3.66 -5.60 0.86
CA ALA A 113 -2.71 -6.71 0.98
C ALA A 113 -1.66 -6.46 2.07
N TRP A 114 -1.14 -5.23 2.15
CA TRP A 114 -0.13 -4.86 3.14
C TRP A 114 -0.70 -4.86 4.57
N MET A 115 -1.88 -4.27 4.76
CA MET A 115 -2.53 -4.26 6.07
C MET A 115 -2.93 -5.68 6.51
N ALA A 116 -3.36 -6.54 5.58
CA ALA A 116 -3.66 -7.93 5.90
C ALA A 116 -2.41 -8.70 6.34
N LEU A 117 -1.27 -8.45 5.67
CA LEU A 117 0.01 -9.02 6.05
C LEU A 117 0.41 -8.59 7.47
N CYS A 118 0.35 -7.29 7.78
CA CYS A 118 0.65 -6.75 9.11
C CYS A 118 -0.32 -7.28 10.18
N HIS A 119 -1.61 -7.38 9.87
CA HIS A 119 -2.61 -7.89 10.82
C HIS A 119 -2.35 -9.37 11.16
N SER A 120 -1.99 -10.16 10.15
CA SER A 120 -1.65 -11.58 10.32
C SER A 120 -0.31 -11.81 11.04
N SER A 121 0.61 -10.83 11.06
CA SER A 121 1.90 -10.93 11.76
C SER A 121 1.78 -10.81 13.28
N SER A 122 0.60 -10.49 13.83
CA SER A 122 0.41 -10.38 15.29
C SER A 122 0.78 -11.65 16.07
N LYS A 123 0.69 -12.83 15.44
CA LYS A 123 1.11 -14.11 16.03
C LYS A 123 2.63 -14.33 15.97
N ASN A 124 3.32 -13.68 15.02
CA ASN A 124 4.77 -13.76 14.80
C ASN A 124 5.29 -12.36 14.44
N PRO A 125 5.47 -11.46 15.42
CA PRO A 125 5.73 -10.03 15.17
C PRO A 125 7.01 -9.74 14.36
N GLY A 126 7.95 -10.68 14.26
CA GLY A 126 9.14 -10.58 13.41
C GLY A 126 8.96 -11.04 11.96
N GLY A 127 7.75 -11.46 11.57
CA GLY A 127 7.45 -12.10 10.29
C GLY A 127 7.99 -13.52 10.23
N GLY A 128 7.13 -14.50 10.00
CA GLY A 128 7.62 -15.81 9.54
C GLY A 128 8.38 -15.65 8.21
N ARG A 129 9.18 -16.65 7.80
CA ARG A 129 9.92 -16.59 6.52
C ARG A 129 9.01 -16.24 5.33
N MET A 130 7.79 -16.76 5.32
CA MET A 130 6.78 -16.48 4.29
C MET A 130 6.28 -15.03 4.36
N HIS A 131 5.93 -14.51 5.55
CA HIS A 131 5.55 -13.11 5.74
C HIS A 131 6.64 -12.17 5.25
N LEU A 132 7.90 -12.48 5.55
CA LEU A 132 9.03 -11.65 5.14
C LEU A 132 9.22 -11.66 3.62
N ALA A 133 9.11 -12.83 2.97
CA ALA A 133 9.17 -12.92 1.51
C ALA A 133 8.04 -12.12 0.84
N ILE A 134 6.81 -12.25 1.33
CA ILE A 134 5.66 -11.48 0.84
C ILE A 134 5.88 -9.98 1.08
N ALA A 135 6.41 -9.59 2.25
CA ALA A 135 6.68 -8.20 2.59
C ALA A 135 7.67 -7.57 1.60
N VAL A 136 8.76 -8.26 1.28
CA VAL A 136 9.75 -7.79 0.31
C VAL A 136 9.11 -7.62 -1.06
N VAL A 137 8.34 -8.60 -1.53
CA VAL A 137 7.65 -8.51 -2.83
C VAL A 137 6.70 -7.32 -2.86
N ILE A 138 5.80 -7.18 -1.89
CA ILE A 138 4.83 -6.08 -1.86
C ILE A 138 5.54 -4.73 -1.73
N THR A 139 6.65 -4.63 -0.99
CA THR A 139 7.42 -3.38 -0.87
C THR A 139 8.06 -2.96 -2.20
N LEU A 140 8.51 -3.91 -3.01
CA LEU A 140 9.15 -3.62 -4.30
C LEU A 140 8.12 -3.22 -5.37
N LEU A 141 6.90 -3.75 -5.34
CA LEU A 141 5.86 -3.47 -6.34
C LEU A 141 5.60 -1.97 -6.57
N PRO A 142 5.26 -1.14 -5.56
CA PRO A 142 5.02 0.28 -5.77
C PRO A 142 6.27 1.04 -6.22
N LEU A 143 7.45 0.67 -5.72
CA LEU A 143 8.71 1.31 -6.11
C LEU A 143 9.02 1.06 -7.59
N LEU A 144 8.87 -0.18 -8.05
CA LEU A 144 9.06 -0.55 -9.45
C LEU A 144 7.99 0.11 -10.35
N SER A 145 6.73 0.14 -9.90
CA SER A 145 5.65 0.84 -10.61
C SER A 145 5.94 2.34 -10.75
N TRP A 146 6.46 2.99 -9.72
CA TRP A 146 6.81 4.42 -9.77
C TRP A 146 7.96 4.67 -10.74
N VAL A 147 9.00 3.85 -10.73
CA VAL A 147 10.11 3.93 -11.69
C VAL A 147 9.60 3.74 -13.12
N TYR A 148 8.74 2.73 -13.35
CA TYR A 148 8.12 2.48 -14.64
C TYR A 148 7.32 3.71 -15.14
N VAL A 149 6.46 4.27 -14.29
CA VAL A 149 5.68 5.48 -14.59
C VAL A 149 6.59 6.66 -14.93
N HIS A 150 7.66 6.86 -14.14
CA HIS A 150 8.60 7.95 -14.36
C HIS A 150 9.32 7.82 -15.72
N MET A 151 9.76 6.61 -16.08
CA MET A 151 10.42 6.32 -17.35
C MET A 151 9.47 6.46 -18.55
N ASN A 152 8.19 6.12 -18.38
CA ASN A 152 7.21 6.10 -19.46
C ASN A 152 6.56 7.49 -19.69
N LYS A 153 7.34 8.41 -20.27
CA LYS A 153 6.95 9.82 -20.51
C LYS A 153 5.73 9.96 -21.40
N GLU A 154 5.58 9.09 -22.40
CA GLU A 154 4.44 9.11 -23.32
C GLU A 154 3.13 8.83 -22.59
N MET A 155 3.09 7.76 -21.77
CA MET A 155 1.95 7.46 -20.91
C MET A 155 1.62 8.66 -20.01
N ARG A 156 2.61 9.24 -19.31
CA ARG A 156 2.38 10.42 -18.47
C ARG A 156 1.87 11.63 -19.26
N SER A 157 2.33 11.81 -20.50
CA SER A 157 1.88 12.92 -21.35
C SER A 157 0.40 12.79 -21.75
N SER A 158 -0.12 11.58 -21.83
CA SER A 158 -1.55 11.32 -22.11
C SER A 158 -2.48 11.53 -20.91
N TRP A 159 -1.95 11.66 -19.69
CA TRP A 159 -2.79 11.81 -18.50
C TRP A 159 -3.52 13.16 -18.45
N PRO A 160 -4.65 13.22 -17.73
CA PRO A 160 -5.29 14.48 -17.37
C PRO A 160 -4.31 15.47 -16.75
N THR A 161 -4.59 16.77 -16.90
CA THR A 161 -3.70 17.84 -16.41
C THR A 161 -3.49 17.76 -14.90
N HIS A 162 -4.53 17.41 -14.14
CA HIS A 162 -4.44 17.32 -12.67
C HIS A 162 -3.55 16.16 -12.20
N CYS A 163 -3.44 15.08 -12.97
CA CYS A 163 -2.55 13.96 -12.62
C CYS A 163 -1.04 14.26 -12.82
N LYS A 164 -0.67 15.41 -13.38
CA LYS A 164 0.72 15.73 -13.78
C LYS A 164 1.45 16.68 -12.82
N THR A 165 0.76 17.34 -11.92
CA THR A 165 1.27 18.52 -11.20
C THR A 165 2.18 18.20 -10.00
N VAL A 166 2.19 16.96 -9.48
CA VAL A 166 3.01 16.56 -8.31
C VAL A 166 3.95 15.38 -8.62
N ILE A 167 4.25 15.12 -9.91
CA ILE A 167 5.17 14.06 -10.36
C ILE A 167 6.53 14.62 -10.76
#